data_AF-A0A6S7GMU6-F1
#
_entry.id   AF-A0A6S7GMU6-F1
#
_cell.length_a   1.000
_cell.length_b   1.000
_cell.length_c   1.000
_cell.angle_alpha   90.00
_cell.angle_beta   90.00
_cell.angle_gamma   90.00
#
_symmetry.space_group_name_H-M   'P 1'
#
loop_
_entity.id
_entity.type
_entity.pdbx_description
1 polymer ?
#
loop_
_entity_poly.entity_id
_entity_poly.type
_entity_poly.pdbx_seq_one_letter_code
_entity_poly.pdbx_strand_id
1 'polypeptide(L)'
;MARTETNTQLRVAKNEYYTNKISCESQNPKTAWKTINSGLIGKQNRSTKVNELNIDNVKLTYPEDIAKGFNDYFANIGYIINYEYLSLNNLSEHQFGFQKFQLTASALLDCTNDWNLSMDRKWFNLAVY
;
A
#
# COMPACT_ATOMS: atom_id res chain seq x y z
N MET A 1 -20.33 26.22 -41.05
CA MET A 1 -19.03 25.80 -41.62
C MET A 1 -17.84 26.52 -40.97
N ALA A 2 -17.92 27.83 -40.63
CA ALA A 2 -16.81 28.54 -39.99
C ALA A 2 -16.40 28.04 -38.58
N ARG A 3 -17.34 27.57 -37.75
CA ARG A 3 -17.03 27.05 -36.39
C ARG A 3 -16.20 25.77 -36.39
N THR A 4 -16.38 24.91 -37.38
CA THR A 4 -15.64 23.65 -37.47
C THR A 4 -14.22 23.90 -37.96
N GLU A 5 -14.08 24.77 -38.95
CA GLU A 5 -12.79 25.17 -39.52
C GLU A 5 -11.92 25.94 -38.51
N THR A 6 -12.50 26.84 -37.74
CA THR A 6 -11.79 27.56 -36.66
C THR A 6 -11.33 26.60 -35.56
N ASN A 7 -12.17 25.62 -35.17
CA ASN A 7 -11.79 24.60 -34.19
C ASN A 7 -10.69 23.66 -34.73
N THR A 8 -10.71 23.30 -36.01
CA THR A 8 -9.65 22.47 -36.61
C THR A 8 -8.34 23.23 -36.69
N GLN A 9 -8.37 24.49 -37.13
CA GLN A 9 -7.19 25.38 -37.15
C GLN A 9 -6.60 25.56 -35.75
N LEU A 10 -7.46 25.78 -34.74
CA LEU A 10 -7.02 25.90 -33.35
C LEU A 10 -6.36 24.62 -32.83
N ARG A 11 -6.88 23.45 -33.21
CA ARG A 11 -6.30 22.15 -32.84
C ARG A 11 -4.93 21.94 -33.48
N VAL A 12 -4.80 22.27 -34.77
CA VAL A 12 -3.52 22.17 -35.51
C VAL A 12 -2.47 23.09 -34.88
N ALA A 13 -2.80 24.37 -34.68
CA ALA A 13 -1.89 25.34 -34.08
C ALA A 13 -1.42 24.92 -32.67
N LYS A 14 -2.34 24.38 -31.84
CA LYS A 14 -1.97 23.83 -30.52
C LYS A 14 -1.01 22.65 -30.63
N ASN A 15 -1.27 21.73 -31.55
CA ASN A 15 -0.43 20.56 -31.74
C ASN A 15 0.99 20.95 -32.19
N GLU A 16 1.10 21.85 -33.16
CA GLU A 16 2.39 22.37 -33.64
C GLU A 16 3.17 23.07 -32.52
N TYR A 17 2.52 23.93 -31.74
CA TYR A 17 3.16 24.61 -30.61
C TYR A 17 3.76 23.64 -29.60
N TYR A 18 2.98 22.67 -29.11
CA TYR A 18 3.47 21.73 -28.10
C TYR A 18 4.49 20.74 -28.65
N THR A 19 4.36 20.33 -29.91
CA THR A 19 5.35 19.47 -30.58
C THR A 19 6.71 20.16 -30.67
N ASN A 20 6.71 21.43 -31.12
CA ASN A 20 7.93 22.24 -31.21
C ASN A 20 8.54 22.52 -29.83
N LYS A 21 7.69 22.81 -28.84
CA LYS A 21 8.18 23.07 -27.48
C LYS A 21 8.85 21.84 -26.86
N ILE A 22 8.27 20.65 -27.04
CA ILE A 22 8.83 19.40 -26.52
C ILE A 22 10.12 19.02 -27.26
N SER A 23 10.20 19.23 -28.58
CA SER A 23 11.41 18.94 -29.35
C SER A 23 12.59 19.85 -28.94
N CYS A 24 12.34 21.11 -28.63
CA CYS A 24 13.33 22.04 -28.07
C CYS A 24 13.79 21.65 -26.65
N GLU A 25 12.97 20.95 -25.87
CA GLU A 25 13.27 20.50 -24.50
C GLU A 25 13.88 19.09 -24.43
N SER A 26 14.27 18.51 -25.57
CA SER A 26 14.78 17.12 -25.69
C SER A 26 16.00 16.81 -24.82
N GLN A 27 16.84 17.81 -24.54
CA GLN A 27 18.02 17.68 -23.66
C GLN A 27 17.66 17.62 -22.16
N ASN A 28 16.43 17.97 -21.79
CA ASN A 28 15.98 17.98 -20.39
C ASN A 28 14.60 17.31 -20.25
N PRO A 29 14.59 15.99 -19.99
CA PRO A 29 13.35 15.22 -19.82
C PRO A 29 12.43 15.78 -18.72
N LYS A 30 13.00 16.44 -17.70
CA LYS A 30 12.23 17.02 -16.58
C LYS A 30 11.46 18.27 -17.00
N THR A 31 12.01 19.10 -17.88
CA THR A 31 11.30 20.26 -18.43
C THR A 31 10.23 19.83 -19.43
N ALA A 32 10.56 18.88 -20.32
CA ALA A 32 9.59 18.29 -21.25
C ALA A 32 8.38 17.70 -20.50
N TRP A 33 8.63 16.94 -19.42
CA TRP A 33 7.56 16.38 -18.59
C TRP A 33 6.72 17.44 -17.87
N LYS A 34 7.32 18.56 -17.45
CA LYS A 34 6.57 19.70 -16.89
C LYS A 34 5.68 20.35 -17.95
N THR A 35 6.18 20.54 -19.16
CA THR A 35 5.43 21.08 -20.30
C THR A 35 4.22 20.19 -20.64
N ILE A 36 4.41 18.87 -20.65
CA ILE A 36 3.32 17.91 -20.90
C ILE A 36 2.26 17.96 -19.79
N ASN A 37 2.67 17.91 -18.51
CA ASN A 37 1.74 17.89 -17.39
C ASN A 37 0.91 19.18 -17.29
N SER A 38 1.55 20.33 -17.49
CA SER A 38 0.90 21.64 -17.37
C SER A 38 0.06 21.99 -18.60
N GLY A 39 0.53 21.69 -19.81
CA GLY A 39 -0.07 22.17 -21.06
C GLY A 39 -1.02 21.19 -21.75
N LEU A 40 -0.80 19.88 -21.62
CA LEU A 40 -1.58 18.85 -22.33
C LEU A 40 -2.52 18.09 -21.41
N ILE A 41 -2.05 17.72 -20.23
CA ILE A 41 -2.80 16.90 -19.26
C ILE A 41 -3.68 17.78 -18.36
N GLY A 42 -3.34 19.07 -18.23
CA GLY A 42 -4.04 19.99 -17.33
C GLY A 42 -3.87 19.61 -15.85
N LYS A 43 -2.81 18.87 -15.51
CA LYS A 43 -2.52 18.44 -14.14
C LYS A 43 -1.99 19.64 -13.37
N GLN A 44 -2.88 20.28 -12.62
CA GLN A 44 -2.51 21.31 -11.64
C GLN A 44 -1.87 20.61 -10.44
N ASN A 45 -0.68 21.06 -10.03
CA ASN A 45 -0.07 20.62 -8.77
C ASN A 45 -0.92 21.15 -7.61
N ARG A 46 -1.89 20.36 -7.16
CA ARG A 46 -2.58 20.61 -5.90
C ARG A 46 -1.59 20.23 -4.80
N SER A 47 -0.94 21.23 -4.20
CA SER A 47 -0.22 21.02 -2.95
C SER A 47 -1.27 20.79 -1.86
N THR A 48 -1.62 19.53 -1.61
CA THR A 48 -2.46 19.16 -0.47
C THR A 48 -1.54 18.97 0.73
N LYS A 49 -1.20 20.07 1.40
CA LYS A 49 -0.64 19.98 2.75
C LYS A 49 -1.76 19.49 3.66
N VAL A 50 -1.53 18.34 4.31
CA VAL A 50 -2.45 17.84 5.33
C VAL A 50 -2.29 18.74 6.55
N ASN A 51 -3.35 19.46 6.91
CA ASN A 51 -3.34 20.44 8.00
C ASN A 51 -3.94 19.87 9.30
N GLU A 52 -4.80 18.87 9.19
CA GLU A 52 -5.38 18.18 10.34
C GLU A 52 -5.56 16.69 10.05
N LEU A 53 -5.44 15.88 11.10
CA LEU A 53 -5.74 14.45 11.11
C LEU A 53 -6.73 14.21 12.26
N ASN A 54 -7.82 13.48 12.01
CA ASN A 54 -8.77 13.09 13.05
C ASN A 54 -8.61 11.59 13.34
N ILE A 55 -8.13 11.25 14.53
CA ILE A 55 -8.05 9.87 15.02
C ILE A 55 -8.88 9.82 16.30
N ASP A 56 -9.88 8.93 16.37
CA ASP A 56 -10.69 8.69 17.58
C ASP A 56 -11.25 9.96 18.24
N ASN A 57 -11.79 10.87 17.43
CA ASN A 57 -12.29 12.21 17.81
C ASN A 57 -11.23 13.20 18.33
N VAL A 58 -9.94 12.87 18.24
CA VAL A 58 -8.83 13.78 18.54
C VAL A 58 -8.31 14.40 17.24
N LYS A 59 -8.35 15.74 17.18
CA LYS A 59 -7.78 16.50 16.07
C LYS A 59 -6.31 16.78 16.31
N LEU A 60 -5.45 16.19 15.48
CA LEU A 60 -4.01 16.48 15.43
C LEU A 60 -3.74 17.55 14.38
N THR A 61 -3.08 18.63 14.78
CA THR A 61 -2.78 19.79 13.93
C THR A 61 -1.28 20.05 13.76
N TYR A 62 -0.46 19.53 14.67
CA TYR A 62 0.99 19.65 14.58
C TYR A 62 1.57 18.58 13.64
N PRO A 63 2.51 18.94 12.75
CA PRO A 63 3.09 18.00 11.78
C PRO A 63 3.74 16.77 12.41
N GLU A 64 4.38 16.91 13.57
CA GLU A 64 5.00 15.79 14.29
C GLU A 64 3.96 14.81 14.82
N ASP A 65 2.88 15.32 15.41
CA ASP A 65 1.77 14.51 15.88
C ASP A 65 1.03 13.83 14.74
N ILE A 66 0.84 14.52 13.61
CA ILE A 66 0.26 13.93 12.39
C ILE A 66 1.14 12.78 11.90
N ALA A 67 2.46 12.99 11.80
CA ALA A 67 3.39 11.95 11.36
C ALA A 67 3.40 10.75 12.31
N LYS A 68 3.42 11.01 13.63
CA LYS A 68 3.34 9.97 14.66
C LYS A 68 2.03 9.21 14.60
N GLY A 69 0.89 9.91 14.52
CA GLY A 69 -0.43 9.30 14.41
C GLY A 69 -0.58 8.44 13.14
N PHE A 70 -0.05 8.90 12.00
CA PHE A 70 0.04 8.11 10.78
C PHE A 70 0.87 6.84 10.99
N ASN A 71 2.07 6.98 11.56
CA ASN A 71 2.96 5.84 11.79
C ASN A 71 2.33 4.82 12.74
N ASP A 72 1.80 5.28 13.87
CA ASP A 72 1.17 4.42 14.87
C ASP A 72 -0.05 3.70 14.29
N TYR A 73 -0.87 4.37 13.47
CA TYR A 73 -2.01 3.74 12.82
C TYR A 73 -1.56 2.61 11.88
N PHE A 74 -0.67 2.90 10.92
CA PHE A 74 -0.27 1.92 9.91
C PHE A 74 0.65 0.83 10.43
N ALA A 75 1.43 1.08 11.49
CA ALA A 75 2.21 0.05 12.16
C ALA A 75 1.32 -0.98 12.88
N ASN A 76 0.17 -0.55 13.41
CA ASN A 76 -0.69 -1.40 14.25
C ASN A 76 -1.89 -1.99 13.51
N ILE A 77 -2.35 -1.38 12.42
CA ILE A 77 -3.56 -1.82 11.71
C ILE A 77 -3.47 -3.28 11.23
N GLY A 78 -2.27 -3.73 10.83
CA GLY A 78 -2.03 -5.13 10.44
C GLY A 78 -2.29 -6.12 11.59
N TYR A 79 -1.85 -5.78 12.80
CA TYR A 79 -2.10 -6.62 13.99
C TYR A 79 -3.58 -6.63 14.37
N ILE A 80 -4.26 -5.48 14.27
CA ILE A 80 -5.69 -5.36 14.60
C ILE A 80 -6.53 -6.22 13.64
N ILE A 81 -6.32 -6.06 12.33
CA ILE A 81 -7.03 -6.84 11.30
C ILE A 81 -6.76 -8.34 11.48
N ASN A 82 -5.50 -8.71 11.75
CA ASN A 82 -5.13 -10.10 11.98
C ASN A 82 -5.84 -10.63 13.23
N TYR A 83 -5.83 -9.90 14.35
CA TYR A 83 -6.52 -10.31 15.57
C TYR A 83 -8.03 -10.51 15.36
N GLU A 84 -8.71 -9.56 14.69
CA GLU A 84 -10.13 -9.70 14.37
C GLU A 84 -10.40 -10.94 13.51
N TYR A 85 -9.60 -11.14 12.45
CA TYR A 85 -9.71 -12.33 11.60
C TYR A 85 -9.49 -13.63 12.37
N LEU A 86 -8.44 -13.70 13.19
CA LEU A 86 -8.12 -14.88 14.00
C LEU A 86 -9.18 -15.14 15.09
N SER A 87 -9.83 -14.09 15.60
CA SER A 87 -10.89 -14.22 16.62
C SER A 87 -12.23 -14.69 16.04
N LEU A 88 -12.48 -14.42 14.76
CA LEU A 88 -13.73 -14.78 14.08
C LEU A 88 -13.66 -16.14 13.36
N ASN A 89 -12.46 -16.62 13.05
CA ASN A 89 -12.27 -17.89 12.36
C ASN A 89 -11.74 -18.95 13.35
N ASN A 90 -12.37 -20.13 13.35
CA ASN A 90 -11.79 -21.31 14.00
C ASN A 90 -10.55 -21.73 13.23
N LEU A 91 -9.39 -21.23 13.65
CA LEU A 91 -8.10 -21.64 13.12
C LEU A 91 -7.84 -23.10 13.48
N SER A 92 -7.01 -23.75 12.68
CA SER A 92 -6.55 -25.11 13.01
C SER A 92 -5.91 -25.13 14.39
N GLU A 93 -6.15 -26.20 15.16
CA GLU A 93 -5.56 -26.41 16.49
C GLU A 93 -4.03 -26.35 16.46
N HIS A 94 -3.41 -26.65 15.31
CA HIS A 94 -1.96 -26.63 15.11
C HIS A 94 -1.42 -25.33 14.47
N GLN A 95 -2.22 -24.26 14.41
CA GLN A 95 -1.76 -22.98 13.90
C GLN A 95 -1.16 -22.13 15.03
N PHE A 96 0.16 -22.16 15.17
CA PHE A 96 0.85 -21.45 16.25
C PHE A 96 1.38 -20.06 15.88
N GLY A 97 1.46 -19.74 14.58
CA GLY A 97 1.98 -18.46 14.10
C GLY A 97 0.99 -17.31 14.27
N PHE A 98 1.48 -16.19 14.80
CA PHE A 98 0.77 -14.90 14.86
C PHE A 98 -0.49 -14.85 15.73
N GLN A 99 -0.80 -15.91 16.48
CA GLN A 99 -1.89 -15.91 17.47
C GLN A 99 -1.43 -15.37 18.82
N LYS A 100 -2.34 -14.71 19.55
CA LYS A 100 -2.10 -14.23 20.91
C LYS A 100 -1.88 -15.44 21.83
N PHE A 101 -0.76 -15.45 22.57
CA PHE A 101 -0.34 -16.52 23.50
C PHE A 101 0.05 -17.88 22.89
N GLN A 102 0.12 -18.02 21.56
CA GLN A 102 0.80 -19.15 20.93
C GLN A 102 2.21 -18.71 20.56
N LEU A 103 3.20 -19.26 21.26
CA LEU A 103 4.61 -18.97 21.00
C LEU A 103 5.21 -20.11 20.19
N THR A 104 6.38 -19.88 19.61
CA THR A 104 7.19 -20.96 19.02
C THR A 104 7.43 -22.10 20.02
N ALA A 105 7.49 -21.80 21.32
CA ALA A 105 7.59 -22.80 22.38
C ALA A 105 6.36 -23.74 22.45
N SER A 106 5.13 -23.24 22.25
CA SER A 106 3.95 -24.11 22.24
C SER A 106 3.91 -25.00 20.99
N ALA A 107 4.33 -24.49 19.84
CA ALA A 107 4.49 -25.29 18.62
C ALA A 107 5.51 -26.42 18.79
N LEU A 108 6.66 -26.14 19.41
CA LEU A 108 7.69 -27.14 19.67
C LEU A 108 7.23 -28.18 20.69
N LEU A 109 6.49 -27.75 21.71
CA LEU A 109 5.90 -28.65 22.70
C LEU A 109 4.88 -29.59 22.05
N ASP A 110 4.01 -29.05 21.18
CA ASP A 110 3.03 -29.84 20.43
C ASP A 110 3.71 -30.88 19.53
N CYS A 111 4.71 -30.46 18.73
CA CYS A 111 5.51 -31.39 17.93
C CYS A 111 6.21 -32.48 18.76
N THR A 112 6.70 -32.13 19.95
CA THR A 112 7.36 -33.09 20.84
C THR A 112 6.36 -34.11 21.39
N ASN A 113 5.16 -33.66 21.75
CA ASN A 113 4.08 -34.51 22.24
C ASN A 113 3.58 -35.45 21.13
N ASP A 114 3.40 -34.95 19.90
CA ASP A 114 3.02 -35.76 18.74
C ASP A 114 4.04 -36.86 18.44
N TRP A 115 5.33 -36.52 18.53
CA TRP A 115 6.40 -37.49 18.32
C TRP A 115 6.39 -38.58 19.40
N ASN A 116 6.26 -38.20 20.67
CA ASN A 116 6.16 -39.15 21.79
C ASN A 116 4.94 -40.07 21.65
N LEU A 117 3.77 -39.52 21.32
CA LEU A 117 2.55 -40.31 21.07
C LEU A 117 2.72 -41.28 19.89
N SER A 118 3.40 -40.84 18.83
CA SER A 118 3.68 -41.68 17.67
C SER A 118 4.63 -42.84 18.02
N MET A 119 5.58 -42.61 18.92
CA MET A 119 6.46 -43.65 19.48
C MET A 119 5.69 -44.67 20.32
N ASP A 120 4.83 -44.20 21.22
CA ASP A 120 4.00 -45.05 22.07
C ASP A 120 3.06 -45.93 21.23
N ARG A 121 2.52 -45.38 20.14
CA ARG A 121 1.63 -46.07 19.20
C ARG A 121 2.37 -46.94 18.18
N LYS A 122 3.71 -46.97 18.22
CA LYS A 122 4.58 -47.69 17.28
C LYS A 122 4.34 -47.31 15.81
N TRP A 123 3.95 -46.07 15.55
CA TRP A 123 3.78 -45.53 14.20
C TRP A 123 5.13 -45.12 13.59
N PHE A 124 6.06 -46.07 13.55
CA PHE A 124 7.42 -45.90 13.01
C PHE A 124 7.44 -45.99 11.48
N ASN A 125 6.62 -45.19 10.79
CA ASN A 125 6.77 -45.03 9.34
C ASN A 125 7.22 -43.61 9.04
N LEU A 126 8.51 -43.54 8.70
CA LEU A 126 9.24 -42.41 8.14
C LEU A 126 8.40 -41.65 7.11
N ALA A 127 8.24 -40.34 7.29
CA ALA A 127 8.06 -39.43 6.18
C ALA A 127 9.17 -38.38 6.26
N VAL A 128 10.27 -38.68 5.57
CA VAL A 128 11.12 -37.64 5.00
C VAL A 128 10.27 -36.93 3.95
N TYR A 129 10.01 -35.65 4.16
CA TYR A 129 9.83 -34.67 3.09
C TYR A 129 10.36 -33.32 3.55
#